data_AF-H0F9L3-F1
#
_entry.id   AF-H0F9L3-F1
#
_cell.length_a   1.000
_cell.length_b   1.000
_cell.length_c   1.000
_cell.angle_alpha   90.00
_cell.angle_beta   90.00
_cell.angle_gamma   90.00
#
_symmetry.space_group_name_H-M   'P 1'
#
loop_
_entity.id
_entity.type
_entity.pdbx_description
1 polymer ?
#
loop_
_entity_poly.entity_id
_entity_poly.type
_entity_poly.pdbx_seq_one_letter_code
_entity_poly.pdbx_strand_id
1 'polypeptide(L)' 'MTVAVQCVCCERFTLRESTKFAELGLGRCALMVDRPGSFVSPNYPRQCPEYQPAPEAKAAARIEWLRVQCSEEA' A
#
# COMPACT_ATOMS: atom_id res chain seq x y z
N MET A 1 8.28 21.63 -3.50
CA MET A 1 7.19 21.02 -2.70
C MET A 1 7.17 19.53 -3.02
N THR A 2 7.52 18.68 -2.05
CA THR A 2 7.35 17.22 -2.17
C THR A 2 5.88 16.89 -1.97
N VAL A 3 5.19 16.53 -3.05
CA VAL A 3 3.80 16.08 -2.99
C VAL A 3 3.73 14.81 -2.16
N ALA A 4 2.80 14.75 -1.21
CA ALA A 4 2.57 13.54 -0.44
C ALA A 4 1.98 12.45 -1.34
N VAL A 5 2.52 11.25 -1.26
CA VAL A 5 2.09 10.08 -2.03
C VAL A 5 1.46 9.03 -1.13
N GLN A 6 0.61 8.19 -1.70
CA GLN A 6 0.02 7.03 -1.03
C GLN A 6 0.60 5.76 -1.65
N CYS A 7 1.04 4.78 -0.84
CA CYS A 7 1.61 3.57 -1.44
C CYS A 7 0.59 2.71 -2.14
N VAL A 8 -0.70 2.82 -1.84
CA VAL A 8 -1.73 2.11 -2.61
C VAL A 8 -1.63 2.40 -4.11
N CYS A 9 -1.23 3.63 -4.45
CA CYS A 9 -0.99 4.11 -5.81
C CYS A 9 0.42 3.84 -6.32
N CYS A 10 1.30 3.19 -5.56
CA CYS A 10 2.68 2.93 -5.94
C CYS A 10 2.85 1.55 -6.58
N GLU A 11 3.57 1.44 -7.68
CA GLU A 11 3.80 0.18 -8.38
C GLU A 11 4.50 -0.86 -7.50
N ARG A 12 5.48 -0.40 -6.73
CA ARG A 12 6.36 -1.18 -5.82
C ARG A 12 5.68 -1.66 -4.54
N PHE A 13 4.45 -1.20 -4.29
CA PHE A 13 3.68 -1.62 -3.13
C PHE A 13 2.93 -2.91 -3.40
N THR A 14 2.85 -3.80 -2.42
CA THR A 14 2.09 -5.04 -2.52
C THR A 14 1.37 -5.35 -1.23
N LEU A 15 0.14 -5.85 -1.38
CA LEU A 15 -0.67 -6.43 -0.31
C LEU A 15 -0.58 -7.97 -0.30
N ARG A 16 0.06 -8.56 -1.32
CA ARG A 16 0.08 -10.02 -1.51
C ARG A 16 1.20 -10.73 -0.73
N GLU A 17 2.20 -10.00 -0.24
CA GLU A 17 3.33 -10.62 0.49
C GLU A 17 2.89 -11.24 1.82
N SER A 18 1.80 -10.78 2.43
CA SER A 18 1.29 -11.37 3.66
C SER A 18 -0.20 -11.10 3.83
N THR A 19 -1.04 -12.09 3.54
CA THR A 19 -2.51 -11.99 3.65
C THR A 19 -2.94 -11.50 5.03
N LYS A 20 -2.34 -12.05 6.10
CA LYS A 20 -2.61 -11.66 7.50
C LYS A 20 -2.45 -10.16 7.78
N PHE A 21 -1.44 -9.53 7.18
CA PHE A 21 -1.21 -8.08 7.35
C PHE A 21 -2.05 -7.26 6.39
N ALA A 22 -2.36 -7.81 5.22
CA ALA A 22 -3.24 -7.19 4.26
C ALA A 22 -4.68 -7.06 4.80
N GLU A 23 -5.16 -8.07 5.54
CA GLU A 23 -6.43 -8.05 6.28
C GLU A 23 -6.46 -6.91 7.31
N LEU A 24 -5.33 -6.59 7.94
CA LEU A 24 -5.17 -5.45 8.84
C LEU A 24 -5.00 -4.10 8.10
N GLY A 25 -5.16 -4.08 6.78
CA GLY A 25 -4.95 -2.88 5.97
C GLY A 25 -3.48 -2.44 5.91
N LEU A 26 -2.53 -3.38 6.04
CA LEU A 26 -1.10 -3.12 5.96
C LEU A 26 -0.50 -3.82 4.75
N GLY A 27 0.44 -3.15 4.07
CA GLY A 27 1.17 -3.77 2.96
C GLY A 27 2.65 -3.47 3.01
N ARG A 28 3.36 -3.95 2.00
CA ARG A 28 4.81 -3.91 1.96
C ARG A 28 5.30 -3.18 0.72
N CYS A 29 6.40 -2.46 0.87
CA CYS A 29 7.10 -1.84 -0.23
C CYS A 29 8.31 -2.70 -0.59
N ALA A 30 8.52 -2.98 -1.88
CA ALA A 30 9.63 -3.80 -2.36
C ALA A 30 11.02 -3.24 -1.98
N LEU A 31 11.13 -1.94 -1.69
CA LEU A 31 12.38 -1.31 -1.26
C LEU A 31 12.68 -1.48 0.24
N MET A 32 11.79 -2.08 1.01
CA MET A 32 11.98 -2.34 2.44
C MET A 32 12.72 -3.68 2.67
N VAL A 33 13.76 -3.95 1.89
CA VAL A 33 14.53 -5.19 1.96
C VAL A 33 15.31 -5.31 3.28
N ASP A 34 15.84 -4.19 3.79
CA ASP A 34 16.58 -4.14 5.06
C ASP A 34 15.70 -4.33 6.30
N ARG A 35 14.37 -4.35 6.12
CA ARG A 35 13.39 -4.52 7.20
C ARG A 35 12.28 -5.50 6.79
N PRO A 36 12.56 -6.81 6.76
CA PRO A 36 11.63 -7.84 6.28
C PRO A 36 10.32 -7.93 7.08
N GLY A 37 10.30 -7.47 8.34
CA GLY A 37 9.09 -7.43 9.17
C GLY A 37 8.31 -6.12 9.16
N SER A 38 8.71 -5.13 8.36
CA SER A 38 8.02 -3.84 8.33
C SER A 38 6.90 -3.79 7.29
N PHE A 39 5.73 -3.36 7.75
CA PHE A 39 4.56 -3.10 6.95
C PHE A 39 4.11 -1.66 7.13
N VAL A 40 3.45 -1.10 6.12
CA VAL A 40 3.02 0.30 6.09
C VAL A 40 1.57 0.42 5.66
N SER A 41 0.88 1.42 6.21
CA SER A 41 -0.50 1.73 5.85
C SER A 41 -0.57 2.25 4.41
N PRO A 42 -1.28 1.60 3.47
CA PRO A 42 -1.35 1.97 2.05
C PRO A 42 -1.79 3.41 1.79
N ASN A 43 -2.73 3.89 2.61
CA ASN A 43 -3.45 5.15 2.41
C ASN A 43 -2.84 6.34 3.17
N TYR A 44 -1.91 6.10 4.09
CA TYR A 44 -1.27 7.17 4.85
C TYR A 44 -0.35 7.99 3.92
N PRO A 45 -0.51 9.33 3.87
CA PRO A 45 0.30 10.20 3.03
C PRO A 45 1.76 10.21 3.51
N ARG A 46 2.70 9.98 2.60
CA ARG A 46 4.15 9.99 2.89
C ARG A 46 4.92 10.76 1.85
N GLN A 47 6.11 11.20 2.21
CA GLN A 47 7.11 11.65 1.24
C GLN A 47 7.96 10.44 0.85
N CYS A 48 8.00 10.10 -0.44
CA CYS A 48 8.80 9.00 -0.96
C CYS A 48 9.49 9.46 -2.24
N PRO A 49 10.83 9.58 -2.26
CA PRO A 49 11.56 9.95 -3.48
C PRO A 49 11.51 8.84 -4.54
N GLU A 50 11.35 7.60 -4.09
CA GLU A 50 11.30 6.39 -4.90
C GLU A 50 9.88 6.01 -5.33
N TYR A 51 8.94 6.96 -5.30
CA TYR A 51 7.57 6.72 -5.71
C TYR A 51 7.48 6.45 -7.20
N GLN A 52 6.80 5.36 -7.56
CA GLN A 52 6.49 5.03 -8.95
C GLN A 52 4.97 4.88 -9.06
N PRO A 53 4.27 5.73 -9.83
CA PRO A 53 2.84 5.61 -9.98
C PRO A 53 2.49 4.27 -10.63
N ALA A 54 1.60 3.52 -9.99
CA ALA A 54 1.00 2.33 -10.56
C ALA A 54 -0.02 2.72 -11.65
N PRO A 55 -0.29 1.84 -12.62
CA PRO A 55 -1.43 2.00 -13.52
C PRO A 55 -2.71 2.23 -12.74
N GLU A 56 -3.58 3.14 -13.23
CA GLU A 56 -4.80 3.53 -12.53
C GLU A 56 -5.68 2.32 -12.19
N ALA A 57 -5.85 1.38 -13.12
CA ALA A 57 -6.60 0.15 -12.89
C ALA A 57 -6.04 -0.68 -11.71
N LYS A 58 -4.72 -0.73 -11.56
CA LYS A 58 -4.04 -1.45 -10.47
C LYS A 58 -4.22 -0.73 -9.13
N ALA A 59 -4.13 0.61 -9.13
CA ALA A 59 -4.38 1.42 -7.95
C ALA A 59 -5.84 1.31 -7.51
N ALA A 60 -6.79 1.44 -8.44
CA ALA A 60 -8.22 1.31 -8.19
C ALA A 60 -8.57 -0.07 -7.60
N ALA A 61 -8.06 -1.16 -8.19
CA ALA A 61 -8.30 -2.50 -7.66
C ALA A 61 -7.78 -2.70 -6.23
N ARG A 62 -6.64 -2.09 -5.87
CA ARG A 62 -6.11 -2.15 -4.50
C ARG A 62 -6.94 -1.31 -3.52
N ILE A 63 -7.37 -0.13 -3.95
CA ILE A 63 -8.23 0.74 -3.15
C ILE A 63 -9.57 0.06 -2.87
N GLU A 64 -10.19 -0.52 -3.90
CA GLU A 64 -11.44 -1.27 -3.77
C GLU A 64 -11.28 -2.45 -2.81
N TRP A 65 -10.22 -3.25 -3.00
CA TRP A 65 -9.93 -4.37 -2.10
C TRP A 65 -9.78 -3.93 -0.64
N LEU A 66 -9.04 -2.84 -0.39
CA LEU A 66 -8.88 -2.29 0.95
C LEU A 66 -10.19 -1.76 1.55
N ARG A 67 -11.10 -1.20 0.73
CA ARG A 67 -12.42 -0.76 1.20
C ARG A 67 -13.25 -1.93 1.67
N VAL A 68 -13.31 -3.01 0.89
CA VAL A 68 -14.05 -4.22 1.27
C VAL A 68 -13.53 -4.78 2.59
N GLN A 69 -12.21 -4.91 2.74
CA GLN A 69 -11.61 -5.46 3.96
C GLN A 69 -11.78 -4.56 5.19
N CYS A 70 -11.77 -3.23 5.02
CA CYS A 70 -11.99 -2.30 6.13
C CYS A 70 -13.48 -2.13 6.50
N SER A 71 -14.41 -2.56 5.63
CA SER A 71 -15.86 -2.51 5.88
C SER A 71 -16.43 -3.76 6.56
N GLU A 72 -15.64 -4.81 6.78
CA GLU A 72 -16.05 -6.02 7.51
C GLU A 72 -15.91 -5.91 9.05
N GLU A 73 -15.76 -4.70 9.57
CA GLU A 73 -15.97 -4.37 10.99
C GLU A 73 -17.02 -3.25 11.11
N ALA A 74 -18.30 -3.61 10.99
CA ALA A 74 -19.44 -2.80 11.38
C ALA A 74 -20.49 -3.69 12.08
#